data_AF-A0A8T0B7Q1-F1
#
_entry.id   AF-A0A8T0B7Q1-F1
#
_cell.length_a   1.000
_cell.length_b   1.000
_cell.length_c   1.000
_cell.angle_alpha   90.00
_cell.angle_beta   90.00
_cell.angle_gamma   90.00
#
_symmetry.space_group_name_H-M   'P 1'
#
loop_
_entity.id
_entity.type
_entity.pdbx_description
1 polymer ?
#
loop_
_entity_poly.entity_id
_entity_poly.type
_entity_poly.pdbx_seq_one_letter_code
_entity_poly.pdbx_strand_id
1 'polypeptide(L)'
;MTSPPDKVQRGTRALPCLDPWRKDTLNRIMARLLRSSLLRSYITTQIRMSSDQLGELGKGAGKGGGGGGSIREAGGAFGKKEAAEEERYFRQKEKEQLAALKQHHQDEIEHHKKEIERLQREIDRHKGKIRKLKHDD
;
A
#
# COMPACT_ATOMS: atom_id res chain seq x y z
N MET A 1 45.33 45.58 41.19
CA MET A 1 44.42 44.81 42.06
C MET A 1 43.03 45.03 41.47
N THR A 2 42.32 44.09 40.87
CA THR A 2 42.24 42.63 41.05
C THR A 2 41.76 41.97 39.76
N SER A 3 42.17 40.72 39.62
CA SER A 3 42.07 39.77 38.51
C SER A 3 40.71 39.59 37.80
N PRO A 4 40.71 39.07 36.56
CA PRO A 4 39.52 38.65 35.82
C PRO A 4 39.05 37.24 36.22
N PRO A 5 37.78 36.85 36.02
CA PRO A 5 37.39 35.45 36.10
C PRO A 5 37.40 34.75 34.72
N ASP A 6 38.41 33.91 34.58
CA ASP A 6 38.48 32.51 34.13
C ASP A 6 37.59 31.88 33.03
N LYS A 7 38.33 31.09 32.24
CA LYS A 7 38.01 30.27 31.08
C LYS A 7 37.18 29.02 31.45
N VAL A 8 36.32 28.58 30.54
CA VAL A 8 36.11 27.13 30.31
C VAL A 8 36.27 26.82 28.82
N GLN A 9 37.30 26.02 28.56
CA GLN A 9 37.67 25.43 27.29
C GLN A 9 36.68 24.32 26.86
N ARG A 10 36.87 23.87 25.61
CA ARG A 10 36.45 22.60 24.99
C ARG A 10 35.12 22.76 24.25
N GLY A 11 35.00 22.42 22.97
CA GLY A 11 35.85 21.65 22.08
C GLY A 11 34.99 21.33 20.87
N THR A 12 35.64 21.23 19.71
CA THR A 12 35.27 20.41 18.56
C THR A 12 33.93 19.66 18.64
N ARG A 13 33.04 19.92 17.69
CA ARG A 13 32.66 18.88 16.72
C ARG A 13 31.92 19.48 15.54
N ALA A 14 32.54 19.31 14.38
CA ALA A 14 31.88 19.34 13.10
C ALA A 14 30.56 18.55 13.17
N LEU A 15 29.53 19.09 12.53
CA LEU A 15 28.31 18.35 12.21
C LEU A 15 28.72 17.02 11.55
N PRO A 16 28.28 15.85 12.04
CA PRO A 16 28.51 14.62 11.31
C PRO A 16 27.71 14.71 10.01
N CYS A 17 28.46 14.84 8.90
CA CYS A 17 28.03 14.37 7.60
C CYS A 17 27.39 12.99 7.77
N LEU A 18 26.11 12.87 7.42
CA LEU A 18 25.43 11.58 7.38
C LEU A 18 26.16 10.70 6.36
N ASP A 19 26.88 9.69 6.86
CA ASP A 19 27.53 8.67 6.05
C ASP A 19 26.51 7.92 5.18
N PRO A 20 26.69 7.86 3.85
CA PRO A 20 25.77 7.17 2.96
C PRO A 20 26.02 5.66 2.87
N TRP A 21 26.28 4.95 3.98
CA TRP A 21 26.47 3.49 3.98
C TRP A 21 25.98 2.84 5.29
N ARG A 22 24.65 2.78 5.49
CA ARG A 22 24.01 2.03 6.59
C ARG A 22 22.93 1.08 6.09
N LYS A 23 23.20 0.33 5.01
CA LYS A 23 22.29 -0.71 4.49
C LYS A 23 22.97 -2.08 4.28
N ASP A 24 24.28 -2.14 4.14
CA ASP A 24 24.97 -3.38 3.75
C ASP A 24 25.45 -4.26 4.91
N THR A 25 25.43 -3.77 6.14
CA THR A 25 25.78 -4.58 7.33
C THR A 25 24.64 -5.45 7.83
N LEU A 26 23.38 -5.13 7.51
CA LEU A 26 22.21 -5.93 7.90
C LEU A 26 21.97 -7.12 6.94
N ASN A 27 22.28 -6.96 5.66
CA ASN A 27 22.11 -8.04 4.68
C ASN A 27 23.13 -9.19 4.84
N ARG A 28 24.25 -8.97 5.51
CA ARG A 28 25.27 -10.02 5.76
C ARG A 28 24.93 -10.93 6.95
N ILE A 29 24.17 -10.44 7.92
CA ILE A 29 23.76 -11.21 9.11
C ILE A 29 22.56 -12.10 8.78
N MET A 30 21.65 -11.64 7.92
CA MET A 30 20.47 -12.40 7.50
C MET A 30 20.80 -13.54 6.52
N ALA A 31 21.87 -13.43 5.74
CA ALA A 31 22.25 -14.44 4.74
C ALA A 31 22.83 -15.75 5.34
N ARG A 32 23.15 -15.79 6.63
CA ARG A 32 23.68 -17.00 7.31
C ARG A 32 22.62 -17.90 7.94
N LEU A 33 21.35 -17.49 7.92
CA LEU A 33 20.22 -18.28 8.44
C LEU A 33 19.39 -18.98 7.35
N LEU A 34 19.70 -18.76 6.06
CA LEU A 34 18.97 -19.34 4.92
C LEU A 34 19.74 -20.47 4.22
N ARG A 35 20.42 -21.33 5.00
CA ARG A 35 20.98 -22.60 4.50
C ARG A 35 20.58 -23.77 5.39
N SER A 36 19.34 -23.79 5.89
CA SER A 36 18.77 -25.02 6.45
C SER A 36 18.13 -25.85 5.32
N SER A 37 18.57 -27.10 5.21
CA SER A 37 18.26 -28.06 4.15
C SER A 37 16.81 -28.59 4.14
N LEU A 38 15.90 -27.97 4.89
CA LEU A 38 14.50 -28.42 5.04
C LEU A 38 13.53 -27.74 4.08
N LEU A 39 13.92 -26.63 3.45
CA LEU A 39 13.06 -25.92 2.48
C LEU A 39 13.02 -26.57 1.08
N ARG A 40 13.93 -27.50 0.78
CA ARG A 40 13.96 -28.18 -0.54
C ARG A 40 12.93 -29.31 -0.67
N SER A 41 12.50 -29.91 0.45
CA SER A 41 11.48 -30.97 0.47
C SER A 41 10.07 -30.42 0.18
N TYR A 42 9.80 -29.18 0.59
CA TYR A 42 8.47 -28.57 0.43
C TYR A 42 8.15 -28.18 -1.03
N ILE A 43 9.17 -27.89 -1.85
CA ILE A 43 8.97 -27.43 -3.22
C ILE A 43 8.61 -28.59 -4.17
N THR A 44 9.07 -29.82 -3.92
CA THR A 44 8.76 -30.97 -4.78
C THR A 44 7.33 -31.48 -4.65
N THR A 45 6.64 -31.21 -3.55
CA THR A 45 5.24 -31.61 -3.36
C THR A 45 4.26 -30.69 -4.11
N GLN A 46 4.69 -29.50 -4.53
CA GLN A 46 3.83 -28.51 -5.19
C GLN A 46 3.71 -28.72 -6.72
N ILE A 47 4.60 -29.47 -7.35
CA ILE A 47 4.59 -29.66 -8.81
C ILE A 47 3.54 -30.72 -9.24
N ARG A 48 3.17 -31.66 -8.36
CA ARG A 48 2.15 -32.68 -8.67
C ARG A 48 0.71 -32.14 -8.64
N MET A 49 0.49 -30.88 -8.26
CA MET A 49 -0.85 -30.27 -8.20
C MET A 49 -1.16 -29.34 -9.38
N SER A 50 -0.31 -29.30 -10.42
CA SER A 50 -0.43 -28.31 -11.51
C SER A 50 -0.70 -28.87 -12.91
N SER A 51 -0.98 -30.16 -13.09
CA SER A 51 -1.20 -30.74 -14.43
C SER A 51 -2.66 -31.04 -14.80
N ASP A 52 -3.59 -31.12 -13.84
CA ASP A 52 -4.94 -31.67 -14.12
C ASP A 52 -6.04 -30.60 -14.14
N GLN A 53 -5.67 -29.31 -14.16
CA GLN A 53 -6.63 -28.19 -14.03
C GLN A 53 -6.86 -27.41 -15.33
N LEU A 54 -6.61 -28.03 -16.49
CA LEU A 54 -7.30 -27.66 -17.74
C LEU A 54 -8.72 -28.25 -17.72
N GLY A 55 -9.50 -27.82 -16.73
CA GLY A 55 -10.91 -28.12 -16.62
C GLY A 55 -11.65 -27.44 -17.75
N GLU A 56 -12.22 -28.25 -18.62
CA GLU A 56 -13.17 -27.91 -19.67
C GLU A 56 -14.11 -26.76 -19.25
N LEU A 57 -13.99 -25.62 -19.94
CA LEU A 57 -14.86 -24.44 -19.79
C LEU A 57 -16.32 -24.87 -20.05
N GLY A 58 -17.04 -25.23 -18.98
CA GLY A 58 -18.41 -25.70 -19.08
C GLY A 58 -18.89 -26.64 -17.96
N LYS A 59 -18.03 -27.13 -17.07
CA LYS A 59 -18.49 -27.90 -15.89
C LYS A 59 -18.84 -26.94 -14.75
N GLY A 60 -20.13 -26.72 -14.55
CA GLY A 60 -20.75 -25.78 -13.61
C GLY A 60 -20.57 -26.08 -12.11
N ALA A 61 -19.37 -26.47 -11.67
CA ALA A 61 -19.04 -26.63 -10.26
C ALA A 61 -17.54 -26.29 -10.04
N GLY A 62 -17.18 -25.02 -10.24
CA GLY A 62 -15.81 -24.54 -10.06
C GLY A 62 -15.77 -23.16 -9.39
N LYS A 63 -14.86 -23.05 -8.40
CA LYS A 63 -14.31 -21.92 -7.58
C LYS A 63 -14.99 -20.54 -7.51
N GLY A 64 -16.25 -20.36 -7.89
CA GLY A 64 -16.91 -19.05 -7.81
C GLY A 64 -18.44 -19.03 -7.87
N GLY A 65 -19.15 -20.14 -8.06
CA GLY A 65 -20.61 -20.11 -8.05
C GLY A 65 -21.22 -21.49 -7.91
N GLY A 66 -22.12 -21.65 -6.94
CA GLY A 66 -22.94 -22.86 -6.78
C GLY A 66 -23.74 -23.14 -8.05
N GLY A 67 -23.94 -24.43 -8.35
CA GLY A 67 -24.56 -24.90 -9.59
C GLY A 67 -25.83 -24.13 -9.93
N GLY A 68 -25.73 -23.26 -10.94
CA GLY A 68 -26.78 -22.33 -11.35
C GLY A 68 -27.91 -23.01 -12.12
N GLY A 69 -28.59 -23.95 -11.47
CA GLY A 69 -29.74 -24.67 -12.00
C GLY A 69 -29.42 -25.65 -13.13
N SER A 70 -30.40 -26.48 -13.47
CA SER A 70 -30.32 -27.54 -14.49
C SER A 70 -29.91 -27.04 -15.88
N ILE A 71 -30.08 -25.74 -16.17
CA ILE A 71 -29.75 -25.12 -17.47
C ILE A 71 -28.23 -24.93 -17.63
N ARG A 72 -27.51 -24.56 -16.57
CA ARG A 72 -26.04 -24.46 -16.60
C ARG A 72 -25.37 -25.80 -16.44
N GLU A 73 -25.98 -26.69 -15.66
CA GLU A 73 -25.46 -28.03 -15.44
C GLU A 73 -25.57 -28.90 -16.70
N ALA A 74 -26.61 -28.69 -17.52
CA ALA A 74 -26.78 -29.37 -18.81
C ALA A 74 -25.70 -29.03 -19.87
N GLY A 75 -24.90 -27.97 -19.67
CA GLY A 75 -23.69 -27.69 -20.47
C GLY A 75 -23.92 -27.40 -21.97
N GLY A 76 -25.17 -27.11 -22.39
CA GLY A 76 -25.52 -26.82 -23.78
C GLY A 76 -25.03 -25.44 -24.27
N ALA A 77 -25.15 -25.18 -25.58
CA ALA A 77 -24.71 -23.92 -26.20
C ALA A 77 -25.35 -22.67 -25.56
N PHE A 78 -26.61 -22.78 -25.13
CA PHE A 78 -27.32 -21.70 -24.42
C PHE A 78 -26.77 -21.45 -23.02
N GLY A 79 -26.45 -22.50 -22.25
CA GLY A 79 -25.85 -22.36 -20.91
C GLY A 79 -24.44 -21.73 -20.94
N LYS A 80 -23.65 -22.02 -21.98
CA LYS A 80 -22.34 -21.37 -22.19
C LYS A 80 -22.46 -19.89 -22.53
N LYS A 81 -23.46 -19.51 -23.34
CA LYS A 81 -23.72 -18.10 -23.68
C LYS A 81 -24.19 -17.31 -22.45
N GLU A 82 -25.11 -17.87 -21.68
CA GLU A 82 -25.63 -17.24 -20.46
C GLU A 82 -24.52 -17.03 -19.41
N ALA A 83 -23.68 -18.03 -19.17
CA ALA A 83 -22.56 -17.90 -18.24
C ALA A 83 -21.56 -16.80 -18.65
N ALA A 84 -21.30 -16.65 -19.96
CA ALA A 84 -20.41 -15.60 -20.46
C ALA A 84 -21.02 -14.19 -20.34
N GLU A 85 -22.34 -14.05 -20.52
CA GLU A 85 -23.05 -12.78 -20.34
C GLU A 85 -23.08 -12.36 -18.88
N GLU A 86 -23.34 -13.29 -17.97
CA GLU A 86 -23.29 -13.01 -16.53
C GLU A 86 -21.90 -12.64 -16.05
N GLU A 87 -20.87 -13.38 -16.49
CA GLU A 87 -19.50 -13.04 -16.12
C GLU A 87 -19.11 -11.62 -16.57
N ARG A 88 -19.54 -11.20 -17.76
CA ARG A 88 -19.35 -9.82 -18.23
C ARG A 88 -20.07 -8.81 -17.34
N TYR A 89 -21.33 -9.11 -16.97
CA TYR A 89 -22.12 -8.25 -16.11
C TYR A 89 -21.46 -8.06 -14.73
N PHE A 90 -21.06 -9.14 -14.06
CA PHE A 90 -20.41 -9.07 -12.76
C PHE A 90 -19.07 -8.33 -12.83
N ARG A 91 -18.23 -8.63 -13.83
CA ARG A 91 -16.97 -7.89 -14.03
C ARG A 91 -17.20 -6.39 -14.25
N GLN A 92 -18.27 -6.01 -14.95
CA GLN A 92 -18.60 -4.61 -15.13
C GLN A 92 -19.06 -3.96 -13.82
N LYS A 93 -19.91 -4.65 -13.04
CA LYS A 93 -20.37 -4.17 -11.73
C LYS A 93 -19.24 -4.03 -10.72
N GLU A 94 -18.32 -4.97 -10.67
CA GLU A 94 -17.12 -4.89 -9.83
C GLU A 94 -16.26 -3.67 -10.21
N LYS A 95 -16.06 -3.43 -11.51
CA LYS A 95 -15.34 -2.25 -11.99
C LYS A 95 -16.03 -0.94 -11.60
N GLU A 96 -17.36 -0.88 -11.75
CA GLU A 96 -18.17 0.28 -11.36
C GLU A 96 -18.02 0.58 -9.86
N GLN A 97 -18.13 -0.45 -9.01
CA GLN A 97 -17.98 -0.30 -7.56
C GLN A 97 -16.56 0.16 -7.18
N LEU A 98 -15.53 -0.44 -7.77
CA LEU A 98 -14.14 -0.03 -7.54
C LEU A 98 -13.87 1.39 -8.02
N ALA A 99 -14.47 1.79 -9.13
CA ALA A 99 -14.35 3.16 -9.63
C ALA A 99 -15.04 4.16 -8.69
N ALA A 100 -16.26 3.86 -8.22
CA ALA A 100 -16.98 4.70 -7.27
C ALA A 100 -16.21 4.88 -5.96
N LEU A 101 -15.62 3.80 -5.42
CA LEU A 101 -14.80 3.87 -4.21
C LEU A 101 -13.55 4.74 -4.40
N LYS A 102 -12.87 4.61 -5.54
CA LYS A 102 -11.72 5.46 -5.88
C LYS A 102 -12.10 6.93 -6.00
N GLN A 103 -13.22 7.23 -6.63
CA GLN A 103 -13.71 8.62 -6.77
C GLN A 103 -14.05 9.21 -5.40
N HIS A 104 -14.77 8.47 -4.55
CA HIS A 104 -15.08 8.93 -3.19
C HIS A 104 -13.82 9.29 -2.40
N HIS A 105 -12.79 8.44 -2.41
CA HIS A 105 -11.53 8.75 -1.73
C HIS A 105 -10.80 9.94 -2.35
N GLN A 106 -10.91 10.14 -3.66
CA GLN A 106 -10.32 11.30 -4.32
C GLN A 106 -11.02 12.60 -3.90
N ASP A 107 -12.34 12.58 -3.78
CA ASP A 107 -13.16 13.70 -3.31
C ASP A 107 -12.84 14.05 -1.85
N GLU A 108 -12.72 13.04 -0.98
CA GLU A 108 -12.31 13.22 0.43
C GLU A 108 -10.93 13.88 0.54
N ILE A 109 -9.96 13.42 -0.27
CA ILE A 109 -8.62 14.00 -0.32
C ILE A 109 -8.69 15.47 -0.76
N GLU A 110 -9.49 15.80 -1.78
CA GLU A 110 -9.63 17.18 -2.24
C GLU A 110 -10.30 18.07 -1.20
N HIS A 111 -11.34 17.57 -0.54
CA HIS A 111 -12.01 18.28 0.55
C HIS A 111 -11.01 18.62 1.68
N HIS A 112 -10.22 17.64 2.13
CA HIS A 112 -9.23 17.87 3.17
C HIS A 112 -8.10 18.81 2.74
N LYS A 113 -7.69 18.80 1.47
CA LYS A 113 -6.73 19.78 0.94
C LYS A 113 -7.26 21.21 1.07
N LYS A 114 -8.53 21.44 0.72
CA LYS A 114 -9.17 22.77 0.83
C LYS A 114 -9.24 23.24 2.29
N GLU A 115 -9.57 22.34 3.22
CA GLU A 115 -9.60 22.67 4.65
C GLU A 115 -8.21 23.01 5.21
N ILE A 116 -7.17 22.25 4.82
CA ILE A 116 -5.78 22.56 5.19
C ILE A 116 -5.38 23.96 4.70
N GLU A 117 -5.71 24.29 3.45
CA GLU A 117 -5.38 25.58 2.86
C GLU A 117 -6.08 26.73 3.60
N ARG A 118 -7.36 26.55 3.95
CA ARG A 118 -8.11 27.51 4.76
C ARG A 118 -7.46 27.73 6.12
N LEU A 119 -7.13 26.64 6.84
CA LEU A 119 -6.49 26.72 8.16
C LEU A 119 -5.11 27.37 8.07
N GLN A 120 -4.35 27.10 7.00
CA GLN A 120 -3.05 27.73 6.77
C GLN A 120 -3.18 29.25 6.62
N ARG A 121 -4.20 29.73 5.88
CA ARG A 121 -4.51 31.16 5.76
C ARG A 121 -4.86 31.80 7.11
N GLU A 122 -5.59 31.10 7.96
CA GLU A 122 -5.92 31.56 9.32
C GLU A 122 -4.67 31.66 10.19
N ILE A 123 -3.81 30.63 10.18
CA ILE A 123 -2.51 30.63 10.87
C ILE A 123 -1.67 31.83 10.44
N ASP A 124 -1.57 32.10 9.13
CA ASP A 124 -0.73 33.19 8.62
C ASP A 124 -1.30 34.57 8.98
N ARG A 125 -2.63 34.71 9.03
CA ARG A 125 -3.30 35.89 9.59
C ARG A 125 -2.92 36.11 11.05
N HIS A 126 -2.95 35.06 11.88
CA HIS A 126 -2.57 35.15 13.29
C HIS A 126 -1.09 35.45 13.48
N LYS A 127 -0.19 34.83 12.70
CA LYS A 127 1.23 35.18 12.67
C LYS A 127 1.43 36.66 12.36
N GLY A 128 0.67 37.22 11.42
CA GLY A 128 0.69 38.65 11.10
C GLY A 128 0.30 39.55 12.28
N LYS A 129 -0.77 39.19 13.02
CA LYS A 129 -1.18 39.91 14.23
C LYS A 129 -0.09 39.87 15.31
N ILE A 130 0.52 38.71 15.54
CA ILE A 130 1.62 38.55 16.51
C ILE A 130 2.82 39.42 16.13
N ARG A 131 3.19 39.47 14.83
CA ARG A 131 4.29 40.34 14.37
C ARG A 131 4.03 41.83 14.63
N LYS A 132 2.78 42.29 14.44
CA LYS A 132 2.41 43.68 14.73
C LYS A 132 2.57 43.99 16.22
N LEU A 133 1.95 43.17 17.07
CA LEU A 133 2.05 43.33 18.52
C LEU A 133 3.49 43.31 19.03
N LYS A 134 4.38 42.51 18.44
CA LYS A 134 5.81 42.47 18.81
C LYS A 134 6.64 43.69 18.40
N HIS A 135 6.17 44.49 17.45
CA HIS A 135 6.89 45.69 17.00
C HIS A 135 6.45 46.93 17.79
N ASP A 136 5.26 46.90 18.39
CA ASP A 136 4.70 48.01 19.15
C ASP A 136 5.21 48.07 20.62
N ASP A 137 6.09 47.13 21.03
CA ASP A 137 6.85 47.09 22.31
C ASP A 137 8.32 47.48 22.08
#